data_AF-A0A1L9Q4J5-F1
#
_entry.id   AF-A0A1L9Q4J5-F1
#
_cell.length_a   1.000
_cell.length_b   1.000
_cell.length_c   1.000
_cell.angle_alpha   90.00
_cell.angle_beta   90.00
_cell.angle_gamma   90.00
#
_symmetry.space_group_name_H-M   'P 1'
#
loop_
_entity.id
_entity.type
_entity.pdbx_description
1 polymer ?
#
loop_
_entity_poly.entity_id
_entity_poly.type
_entity_poly.pdbx_seq_one_letter_code
_entity_poly.pdbx_strand_id
1 'polypeptide(L)'
;MAKPTFRLLRKLDSFFASLILGEDVETGQTLSGFEERRNIVSMTEKVRIKSIAETARVIVVEAGEGRDPDDDDDDLDEDDEEDDMYMDNDGFGLGDAPGKWEMETARVYERTIQLLGDELATEVEFCDEDMARGDETENVISADP
;
A
#
# COMPACT_ATOMS: atom_id res chain seq x y z
N MET A 1 -15.01 -13.03 -10.10
CA MET A 1 -14.54 -11.80 -10.80
C MET A 1 -13.18 -11.25 -10.32
N ALA A 2 -12.57 -11.81 -9.29
CA ALA A 2 -11.45 -11.20 -8.56
C ALA A 2 -10.08 -11.11 -9.29
N LYS A 3 -9.77 -12.06 -10.20
CA LYS A 3 -8.40 -12.23 -10.72
C LYS A 3 -7.83 -11.03 -11.50
N PRO A 4 -8.57 -10.34 -12.40
CA PRO A 4 -8.06 -9.14 -13.06
C PRO A 4 -7.82 -7.97 -12.09
N THR A 5 -8.72 -7.80 -11.10
CA THR A 5 -8.61 -6.75 -10.08
C THR A 5 -7.37 -6.93 -9.22
N PHE A 6 -7.13 -8.14 -8.70
CA PHE A 6 -5.91 -8.41 -7.92
C PHE A 6 -4.62 -8.22 -8.73
N ARG A 7 -4.64 -8.55 -10.03
CA ARG A 7 -3.50 -8.27 -10.92
C ARG A 7 -3.24 -6.77 -11.07
N LEU A 8 -4.30 -5.96 -11.13
CA LEU A 8 -4.17 -4.50 -11.17
C LEU A 8 -3.62 -3.97 -9.83
N LEU A 9 -4.20 -4.39 -8.71
CA LEU A 9 -3.78 -3.96 -7.37
C LEU A 9 -2.31 -4.30 -7.08
N ARG A 10 -1.83 -5.49 -7.50
CA ARG A 10 -0.41 -5.84 -7.39
C ARG A 10 0.50 -4.92 -8.20
N LYS A 11 0.08 -4.52 -9.40
CA LYS A 11 0.86 -3.56 -10.20
C LYS A 11 0.89 -2.17 -9.57
N LEU A 12 -0.23 -1.74 -8.99
CA LEU A 12 -0.31 -0.47 -8.27
C LEU A 12 0.56 -0.49 -7.00
N ASP A 13 0.62 -1.62 -6.31
CA ASP A 13 1.53 -1.82 -5.18
C ASP A 13 3.00 -1.69 -5.61
N SER A 14 3.42 -2.38 -6.69
CA SER A 14 4.77 -2.22 -7.24
C SER A 14 5.06 -0.76 -7.65
N PHE A 15 4.08 -0.07 -8.25
CA PHE A 15 4.23 1.31 -8.69
C PHE A 15 4.42 2.29 -7.52
N PHE A 16 3.56 2.22 -6.50
CA PHE A 16 3.72 3.10 -5.33
C PHE A 16 4.99 2.79 -4.56
N ALA A 17 5.33 1.52 -4.36
CA ALA A 17 6.59 1.12 -3.75
C ALA A 17 7.79 1.69 -4.52
N SER A 18 7.75 1.66 -5.86
CA SER A 18 8.81 2.19 -6.70
C SER A 18 8.93 3.72 -6.59
N LEU A 19 7.80 4.41 -6.51
CA LEU A 19 7.79 5.87 -6.30
C LEU A 19 8.38 6.25 -4.95
N ILE A 20 8.00 5.54 -3.88
CA ILE A 20 8.48 5.80 -2.52
C ILE A 20 10.00 5.60 -2.45
N LEU A 21 10.52 4.52 -3.06
CA LEU A 21 11.95 4.22 -3.07
C LEU A 21 12.76 5.06 -4.09
N GLY A 22 12.12 5.55 -5.15
CA GLY A 22 12.78 6.22 -6.27
C GLY A 22 13.45 5.28 -7.28
N GLU A 23 13.23 3.98 -7.14
CA GLU A 23 13.73 2.93 -8.02
C GLU A 23 12.62 1.93 -8.34
N ASP A 24 12.69 1.31 -9.51
CA ASP A 24 11.80 0.21 -9.88
C ASP A 24 12.06 -0.98 -8.95
N VAL A 25 11.03 -1.39 -8.21
CA VAL A 25 11.13 -2.49 -7.22
C VAL A 25 11.36 -3.87 -7.82
N GLU A 26 11.12 -4.06 -9.11
CA GLU A 26 11.32 -5.32 -9.81
C GLU A 26 12.74 -5.42 -10.39
N THR A 27 13.29 -4.29 -10.85
CA THR A 27 14.59 -4.26 -11.54
C THR A 27 15.72 -3.66 -10.71
N GLY A 28 15.40 -2.91 -9.65
CA GLY A 28 16.34 -2.14 -8.83
C GLY A 28 16.95 -0.95 -9.57
N GLN A 29 16.42 -0.59 -10.74
CA GLN A 29 16.92 0.55 -11.51
C GLN A 29 16.28 1.84 -11.01
N THR A 30 17.08 2.89 -10.85
CA THR A 30 16.56 4.23 -10.57
C THR A 30 15.55 4.63 -11.63
N LEU A 31 14.41 5.16 -11.19
CA LEU A 31 13.37 5.57 -12.13
C LEU A 31 13.91 6.69 -13.04
N SER A 32 13.55 6.65 -14.32
CA SER A 32 13.99 7.65 -15.30
C SER A 32 13.52 9.05 -14.90
N GLY A 33 14.43 10.01 -14.74
CA GLY A 33 14.13 11.36 -14.27
C GLY A 33 14.22 11.55 -12.74
N PHE A 34 14.65 10.51 -12.00
CA PHE A 34 14.77 10.51 -10.55
C PHE A 34 16.25 10.42 -10.07
N GLU A 35 17.20 10.43 -11.00
CA GLU A 35 18.65 10.18 -10.77
C GLU A 35 19.32 11.15 -9.79
N GLU A 36 18.80 12.37 -9.62
CA GLU A 36 19.39 13.42 -8.76
C GLU A 36 18.54 13.78 -7.53
N ARG A 37 17.34 13.20 -7.36
CA ARG A 37 16.41 13.57 -6.29
C ARG A 37 16.22 12.44 -5.30
N ARG A 38 16.63 12.66 -4.04
CA ARG A 38 16.22 11.83 -2.89
C ARG A 38 14.86 12.30 -2.40
N ASN A 39 14.06 11.38 -1.85
CA ASN A 39 12.73 11.64 -1.28
C ASN A 39 11.77 12.31 -2.28
N ILE A 40 11.50 11.62 -3.40
CA ILE A 40 10.75 12.23 -4.50
C ILE A 40 9.26 12.36 -4.17
N VAL A 41 8.76 11.47 -3.33
CA VAL A 41 7.42 11.53 -2.78
C VAL A 41 7.49 12.32 -1.48
N SER A 42 6.85 13.48 -1.46
CA SER A 42 6.78 14.32 -0.25
C SER A 42 5.99 13.63 0.87
N MET A 43 6.18 14.09 2.11
CA MET A 43 5.40 13.66 3.29
C MET A 43 3.90 13.57 3.03
N THR A 44 3.32 14.63 2.45
CA THR A 44 1.89 14.69 2.17
C THR A 44 1.46 13.68 1.12
N GLU A 45 2.30 13.43 0.11
CA GLU A 45 2.04 12.40 -0.89
C GLU A 45 2.14 10.99 -0.28
N LYS A 46 3.13 10.74 0.59
CA LYS A 46 3.24 9.48 1.36
C LYS A 46 1.95 9.20 2.16
N VAL A 47 1.44 10.20 2.88
CA VAL A 47 0.18 10.09 3.64
C VAL A 47 -1.03 9.83 2.73
N ARG A 48 -1.09 10.48 1.56
CA ARG A 48 -2.16 10.24 0.57
C ARG A 48 -2.12 8.82 0.02
N ILE A 49 -0.94 8.32 -0.34
CA ILE A 49 -0.75 6.95 -0.82
C ILE A 49 -1.18 5.97 0.27
N LYS A 50 -0.78 6.19 1.52
CA LYS A 50 -1.18 5.36 2.66
C LYS A 50 -2.70 5.27 2.79
N SER A 51 -3.38 6.41 2.80
CA SER A 51 -4.85 6.47 2.94
C SER A 51 -5.56 5.74 1.80
N ILE A 52 -5.08 5.88 0.55
CA ILE A 52 -5.64 5.16 -0.62
C ILE A 52 -5.43 3.65 -0.48
N ALA A 53 -4.22 3.22 -0.11
CA ALA A 53 -3.89 1.80 0.04
C ALA A 53 -4.73 1.13 1.14
N GLU A 54 -4.87 1.78 2.30
CA GLU A 54 -5.69 1.30 3.41
C GLU A 54 -7.17 1.21 3.03
N THR A 55 -7.72 2.25 2.40
CA THR A 55 -9.12 2.26 1.93
C THR A 55 -9.36 1.15 0.93
N ALA A 56 -8.46 0.96 -0.04
CA ALA A 56 -8.59 -0.11 -1.03
C ALA A 56 -8.55 -1.50 -0.41
N ARG A 57 -7.76 -1.73 0.65
CA ARG A 57 -7.76 -3.02 1.37
C ARG A 57 -9.11 -3.30 2.01
N VAL A 58 -9.72 -2.30 2.66
CA VAL A 58 -11.05 -2.45 3.27
C VAL A 58 -12.08 -2.84 2.22
N ILE A 59 -12.14 -2.11 1.11
CA ILE A 59 -13.08 -2.38 0.00
C ILE A 59 -12.90 -3.80 -0.57
N VAL A 60 -11.65 -4.26 -0.74
CA VAL A 60 -11.38 -5.59 -1.29
C VAL A 60 -11.73 -6.71 -0.30
N VAL A 61 -11.54 -6.48 1.01
CA VAL A 61 -12.00 -7.41 2.05
C VAL A 61 -13.52 -7.49 2.05
N GLU A 62 -14.22 -6.37 2.06
CA GLU A 62 -15.68 -6.31 2.06
C GLU A 62 -16.28 -7.00 0.84
N ALA A 63 -15.74 -6.71 -0.36
CA ALA A 63 -16.15 -7.36 -1.59
C ALA A 63 -15.83 -8.87 -1.63
N GLY A 64 -14.82 -9.32 -0.88
CA GLY A 64 -14.45 -10.73 -0.74
C GLY A 64 -15.37 -11.51 0.20
N GLU A 65 -15.96 -10.84 1.19
CA GLU A 65 -16.92 -11.41 2.15
C GLU A 65 -18.34 -11.52 1.57
N GLY A 66 -18.54 -11.18 0.29
CA GLY A 66 -19.87 -11.17 -0.35
C GLY A 66 -20.76 -10.03 0.15
N ARG A 67 -20.20 -9.05 0.87
CA ARG A 67 -20.91 -7.79 1.15
C ARG A 67 -20.76 -6.91 -0.08
N ASP A 68 -21.80 -6.85 -0.89
CA ASP A 68 -21.94 -5.77 -1.85
C ASP A 68 -22.18 -4.48 -1.06
N PRO A 69 -21.30 -3.46 -1.15
CA PRO A 69 -21.43 -2.23 -0.37
C PRO A 69 -22.67 -1.40 -0.78
N ASP A 70 -23.34 -1.74 -1.88
CA ASP A 70 -24.60 -1.14 -2.32
C ASP A 70 -25.84 -1.99 -1.97
N ASP A 71 -25.67 -3.15 -1.32
CA ASP A 71 -26.75 -4.09 -1.00
C ASP A 71 -27.15 -3.98 0.47
N ASP A 72 -27.96 -2.96 0.73
CA ASP A 72 -28.70 -2.73 1.97
C ASP A 72 -30.13 -3.30 1.82
N ASP A 73 -30.31 -4.41 1.09
CA ASP A 73 -31.60 -5.10 0.97
C ASP A 73 -31.46 -6.62 1.05
N ASP A 74 -32.42 -7.19 1.76
CA ASP A 74 -32.59 -8.61 2.07
C ASP A 74 -32.58 -9.48 0.79
N ASP A 75 -31.77 -10.55 0.76
CA ASP A 75 -32.26 -11.90 0.39
C ASP A 75 -31.16 -12.97 0.59
N LEU A 76 -31.41 -13.86 1.56
CA LEU A 76 -30.70 -15.11 1.75
C LEU A 76 -31.21 -16.11 0.71
N ASP A 77 -30.37 -16.53 -0.23
CA ASP A 77 -30.55 -17.84 -0.87
C ASP A 77 -29.18 -18.52 -1.05
N GLU A 78 -28.98 -19.53 -0.21
CA GLU A 78 -27.99 -20.60 -0.38
C GLU A 78 -28.39 -21.42 -1.60
N ASP A 79 -27.51 -21.57 -2.59
CA ASP A 79 -27.53 -22.80 -3.38
C ASP A 79 -26.12 -23.22 -3.80
N ASP A 80 -25.86 -24.48 -3.47
CA ASP A 80 -24.61 -25.21 -3.45
C ASP A 80 -24.65 -26.18 -4.65
N GLU A 81 -23.81 -25.99 -5.66
CA GLU A 81 -23.67 -26.98 -6.75
C GLU A 81 -22.19 -27.25 -7.05
N GLU A 82 -21.74 -28.42 -6.55
CA GLU A 82 -20.56 -29.16 -6.99
C GLU A 82 -20.64 -29.50 -8.48
N ASP A 83 -19.59 -29.25 -9.27
CA ASP A 83 -19.30 -30.04 -10.48
C ASP A 83 -17.83 -29.89 -10.95
N ASP A 84 -17.14 -31.04 -10.95
CA ASP A 84 -16.36 -31.58 -12.07
C ASP A 84 -14.97 -31.06 -12.48
N MET A 85 -13.98 -31.83 -12.04
CA MET A 85 -12.60 -31.85 -12.54
C MET A 85 -12.50 -32.43 -13.97
N TYR A 86 -12.15 -31.60 -14.94
CA TYR A 86 -11.41 -32.02 -16.13
C TYR A 86 -10.05 -31.31 -16.17
N MET A 87 -8.98 -32.07 -15.88
CA MET A 87 -7.61 -31.66 -16.17
C MET A 87 -7.37 -31.79 -17.67
N ASP A 88 -7.21 -30.66 -18.36
CA ASP A 88 -6.34 -30.57 -19.53
C ASP A 88 -5.13 -29.70 -19.18
N ASN A 89 -3.97 -30.18 -19.63
CA ASN A 89 -2.65 -29.78 -19.22
C ASN A 89 -1.98 -29.02 -20.36
N ASP A 90 -2.18 -27.71 -20.37
CA ASP A 90 -1.38 -26.76 -21.13
C ASP A 90 -1.28 -25.42 -20.36
N GLY A 91 -0.08 -24.83 -20.40
CA GLY A 91 0.36 -23.78 -19.50
C GLY A 91 -0.55 -22.55 -19.44
N PHE A 92 -0.47 -21.83 -18.32
CA PHE A 92 -1.16 -20.56 -17.99
C PHE A 92 -2.55 -20.65 -17.32
N GLY A 93 -2.88 -21.75 -16.65
CA GLY A 93 -4.12 -21.89 -15.89
C GLY A 93 -3.94 -22.48 -14.49
N LEU A 94 -3.48 -21.69 -13.50
CA LEU A 94 -3.71 -22.06 -12.09
C LEU A 94 -5.14 -21.70 -11.73
N GLY A 95 -6.00 -22.72 -11.78
CA GLY A 95 -7.38 -22.73 -11.30
C GLY A 95 -7.52 -22.18 -9.88
N ASP A 96 -8.71 -21.65 -9.64
CA ASP A 96 -9.17 -21.14 -8.36
C ASP A 96 -9.36 -22.27 -7.38
N ALA A 97 -8.62 -22.22 -6.27
CA ALA A 97 -9.01 -22.89 -5.05
C ALA A 97 -9.74 -21.85 -4.18
N PRO A 98 -10.83 -22.23 -3.48
CA PRO A 98 -11.64 -21.28 -2.70
C PRO A 98 -10.88 -20.43 -1.66
N GLY A 99 -9.72 -20.88 -1.17
CA GLY A 99 -8.86 -20.09 -0.27
C GLY A 99 -7.82 -19.18 -0.96
N LYS A 100 -7.75 -19.17 -2.30
CA LYS A 100 -6.73 -18.42 -3.04
C LYS A 100 -7.01 -16.92 -3.03
N TRP A 101 -8.28 -16.51 -3.05
CA TRP A 101 -8.65 -15.10 -3.03
C TRP A 101 -8.50 -14.50 -1.64
N GLU A 102 -8.83 -15.25 -0.58
CA GLU A 102 -8.60 -14.84 0.81
C GLU A 102 -7.12 -14.50 1.06
N MET A 103 -6.22 -15.35 0.56
CA MET A 103 -4.78 -15.11 0.66
C MET A 103 -4.31 -13.90 -0.18
N GLU A 104 -4.94 -13.64 -1.33
CA GLU A 104 -4.62 -12.50 -2.19
C GLU A 104 -5.12 -11.17 -1.59
N THR A 105 -6.27 -11.17 -0.92
CA THR A 105 -6.81 -10.02 -0.17
C THR A 105 -5.83 -9.53 0.88
N ALA A 106 -5.19 -10.43 1.61
CA ALA A 106 -4.20 -10.07 2.63
C ALA A 106 -2.96 -9.35 2.07
N ARG A 107 -2.64 -9.60 0.79
CA ARG A 107 -1.44 -9.08 0.09
C ARG A 107 -1.67 -7.75 -0.62
N VAL A 108 -2.90 -7.22 -0.61
CA VAL A 108 -3.21 -5.95 -1.27
C VAL A 108 -2.40 -4.82 -0.62
N TYR A 109 -1.62 -4.11 -1.43
CA TYR A 109 -0.73 -3.02 -1.02
C TYR A 109 0.27 -3.37 0.11
N GLU A 110 0.62 -4.65 0.28
CA GLU A 110 1.49 -5.09 1.37
C GLU A 110 2.85 -4.34 1.36
N ARG A 111 3.50 -4.25 0.20
CA ARG A 111 4.82 -3.65 0.09
C ARG A 111 4.78 -2.14 0.30
N THR A 112 3.80 -1.47 -0.30
CA THR A 112 3.58 -0.03 -0.14
C THR A 112 3.34 0.34 1.33
N ILE A 113 2.50 -0.43 2.04
CA ILE A 113 2.18 -0.15 3.45
C ILE A 113 3.40 -0.35 4.34
N GLN A 114 4.19 -1.41 4.12
CA GLN A 114 5.44 -1.65 4.86
C GLN A 114 6.42 -0.48 4.68
N LEU A 115 6.69 -0.09 3.44
CA LEU A 115 7.60 1.02 3.13
C LEU A 115 7.14 2.34 3.73
N LEU A 116 5.84 2.65 3.67
CA LEU A 116 5.30 3.85 4.29
C LEU A 116 5.36 3.80 5.81
N GLY A 117 5.21 2.62 6.41
CA GLY A 117 5.39 2.42 7.85
C GLY A 117 6.81 2.79 8.28
N ASP A 118 7.82 2.29 7.56
CA ASP A 118 9.23 2.53 7.86
C ASP A 118 9.63 4.00 7.62
N GLU A 119 9.23 4.56 6.46
CA GLU A 119 9.53 5.95 6.07
C GLU A 119 8.87 6.96 7.02
N LEU A 120 7.57 6.82 7.28
CA LEU A 120 6.83 7.75 8.13
C LEU A 120 7.24 7.63 9.60
N ALA A 121 7.61 6.44 10.08
CA ALA A 121 8.13 6.28 11.43
C ALA A 121 9.47 7.00 11.60
N THR A 122 10.37 6.82 10.62
CA THR A 122 11.67 7.48 10.59
C THR A 122 11.51 9.01 10.56
N GLU A 123 10.61 9.52 9.72
CA GLU A 123 10.39 10.95 9.56
C GLU A 123 9.78 11.62 10.82
N VAL A 124 8.94 10.91 11.59
CA VAL A 124 8.42 11.41 12.86
C VAL A 124 9.52 11.54 13.91
N GLU A 125 10.46 10.59 13.97
CA GLU A 125 11.59 10.63 14.91
C GLU A 125 12.46 11.88 14.68
N PHE A 126 12.71 12.26 13.42
CA PHE A 126 13.45 13.48 13.09
C PHE A 126 12.71 14.77 13.50
N CYS A 127 11.38 14.83 13.38
CA CYS A 127 10.62 16.02 13.79
C CYS A 127 10.63 16.24 15.31
N ASP A 128 10.73 15.17 16.11
CA ASP A 128 10.80 15.27 17.56
C ASP A 128 12.17 15.79 18.05
N GLU A 129 13.26 15.50 17.32
CA GLU A 129 14.61 15.98 17.65
C GLU A 129 14.81 17.48 17.39
N ASP A 130 14.21 18.03 16.34
CA ASP A 130 14.26 19.47 16.05
C ASP A 130 13.50 20.29 17.11
N MET A 131 12.47 19.72 17.74
CA MET A 131 11.73 20.35 18.84
C MET A 131 12.48 20.32 20.18
N ALA A 132 13.49 19.44 20.32
CA ALA A 132 14.33 19.35 21.51
C ALA A 132 15.50 20.35 21.50
N ARG A 133 15.85 20.92 20.34
CA ARG A 133 16.93 21.91 20.20
C ARG A 133 16.40 23.33 20.43
N GLY A 134 16.06 23.61 21.69
CA GLY A 134 15.69 24.96 22.14
C GLY A 134 16.77 25.99 21.81
N ASP A 135 16.34 27.11 21.25
CA ASP A 135 17.14 28.28 20.91
C ASP A 135 17.80 28.89 22.16
N GLU A 136 19.06 28.56 22.38
CA GLU A 136 19.94 29.24 23.34
C GLU A 136 20.92 30.13 22.58
N THR A 137 20.40 31.16 21.92
CA THR A 137 21.22 32.27 21.44
C THR A 137 20.72 33.63 21.91
N GLU A 138 21.61 34.27 22.68
CA GLU A 138 21.78 35.72 22.85
C GLU A 138 20.82 36.48 23.79
N ASN A 139 21.27 36.64 25.03
CA ASN A 139 21.12 37.93 25.70
C ASN A 139 22.40 38.29 26.49
N VAL A 140 23.46 38.66 25.78
CA VAL A 140 24.61 39.36 26.38
C VAL A 140 24.46 40.85 26.06
N ILE A 141 23.51 41.51 26.74
CA ILE A 141 23.50 42.97 26.79
C ILE A 141 24.63 43.38 27.72
N SER A 142 25.70 43.86 27.10
CA SER A 142 26.84 44.56 27.68
C SER A 142 26.41 45.50 28.81
N ALA A 143 26.78 45.15 30.04
CA ALA A 143 26.87 46.09 31.13
C ALA A 143 28.36 46.39 31.34
N ASP A 144 28.75 47.65 31.15
CA ASP A 144 29.83 48.21 31.97
C ASP A 144 29.71 49.76 32.03
N PRO A 145 30.21 50.38 33.12
CA PRO A 145 29.70 51.60 33.74
C PRO A 145 30.18 52.94 33.15
#